data_AF-A0A534BFK5-F1
#
_entry.id   AF-A0A534BFK5-F1
#
_cell.length_a   1.000
_cell.length_b   1.000
_cell.length_c   1.000
_cell.angle_alpha   90.00
_cell.angle_beta   90.00
_cell.angle_gamma   90.00
#
_symmetry.space_group_name_H-M   'P 1'
#
loop_
_entity.id
_entity.type
_entity.pdbx_description
1 polymer ?
#
loop_
_entity_poly.entity_id
_entity_poly.type
_entity_poly.pdbx_seq_one_letter_code
_entity_poly.pdbx_strand_id
1 'polypeptide(L)'
;MSRASSSQHTTSAGAGHSRWVRVTHWIVAASVLTLAVSGFTILMAHPRLYWGAIGNDLTPALLELPVSRNYRHGGWAVATQSFPDGGSAVSAVRTYGILNQDGWARSLHFLAAWFLVVTGAAYLLAGIFTGHLRRDLVPRTGELTRQRLWNDLSSRRQRKIRAAAGGPPYGLVQ
;
A
#
# COMPACT_ATOMS: atom_id res chain seq x y z
N MET A 1 -11.13 38.11 55.65
CA MET A 1 -10.08 37.84 54.64
C MET A 1 -10.12 36.35 54.30
N SER A 2 -10.78 35.96 53.21
CA SER A 2 -10.87 34.55 52.77
C SER A 2 -10.11 34.40 51.46
N ARG A 3 -9.03 33.60 51.46
CA ARG A 3 -8.19 33.34 50.29
C ARG A 3 -8.65 32.03 49.68
N ALA A 4 -9.35 32.11 48.55
CA ALA A 4 -9.66 30.96 47.71
C ALA A 4 -8.36 30.38 47.14
N SER A 5 -8.06 29.12 47.45
CA SER A 5 -6.98 28.38 46.80
C SER A 5 -7.49 27.89 45.45
N SER A 6 -7.08 28.58 44.38
CA SER A 6 -7.29 28.13 43.00
C SER A 6 -6.41 26.92 42.71
N SER A 7 -7.00 25.73 42.64
CA SER A 7 -6.35 24.52 42.13
C SER A 7 -6.11 24.68 40.63
N GLN A 8 -4.85 24.89 40.23
CA GLN A 8 -4.45 24.88 38.83
C GLN A 8 -4.48 23.44 38.30
N HIS A 9 -5.46 23.16 37.44
CA HIS A 9 -5.49 21.96 36.61
C HIS A 9 -4.40 22.11 35.53
N THR A 10 -3.22 21.52 35.75
CA THR A 10 -2.21 21.39 34.70
C THR A 10 -2.71 20.38 33.67
N THR A 11 -3.29 20.88 32.59
CA THR A 11 -3.53 20.10 31.39
C THR A 11 -2.17 19.72 30.80
N SER A 12 -1.67 18.54 31.18
CA SER A 12 -0.57 17.86 30.51
C SER A 12 -0.91 17.77 29.01
N ALA A 13 -0.37 18.69 28.22
CA ALA A 13 -0.42 18.64 26.76
C ALA A 13 0.06 17.25 26.32
N GLY A 14 -0.83 16.52 25.64
CA GLY A 14 -0.68 15.10 25.35
C GLY A 14 0.72 14.78 24.80
N ALA A 15 1.42 13.87 25.47
CA ALA A 15 2.68 13.34 25.00
C ALA A 15 2.47 12.72 23.61
N GLY A 16 2.91 13.41 22.55
CA GLY A 16 2.82 12.88 21.19
C GLY A 16 3.56 11.56 21.09
N HIS A 17 3.22 10.73 20.09
CA HIS A 17 3.81 9.41 19.85
C HIS A 17 5.33 9.37 20.06
N SER A 18 5.84 8.30 20.68
CA SER A 18 7.27 8.09 20.91
C SER A 18 8.08 8.28 19.62
N ARG A 19 9.28 8.88 19.72
CA ARG A 19 10.16 9.13 18.57
C ARG A 19 10.44 7.86 17.78
N TRP A 20 10.61 6.72 18.46
CA TRP A 20 10.79 5.40 17.83
C TRP A 20 9.59 4.99 16.96
N VAL A 21 8.37 5.20 17.46
CA VAL A 21 7.14 4.89 16.73
C VAL A 21 7.02 5.75 15.48
N ARG A 22 7.39 7.03 15.55
CA ARG A 22 7.37 7.91 14.37
C ARG A 22 8.39 7.47 13.32
N VAL A 23 9.62 7.17 13.74
CA VAL A 23 10.68 6.75 12.81
C VAL A 23 10.28 5.46 12.09
N THR A 24 9.86 4.44 12.84
CA THR A 24 9.42 3.16 12.25
C THR A 24 8.21 3.35 11.33
N HIS A 25 7.23 4.17 11.72
CA HIS A 25 6.10 4.50 10.88
C HIS A 25 6.53 5.18 9.56
N TRP A 26 7.43 6.16 9.61
CA TRP A 26 7.92 6.85 8.41
C TRP A 26 8.73 5.93 7.50
N ILE A 27 9.51 4.99 8.05
CA ILE A 27 10.20 3.96 7.27
C ILE A 27 9.19 3.09 6.54
N VAL A 28 8.14 2.63 7.22
CA VAL A 28 7.08 1.82 6.61
C VAL A 28 6.34 2.63 5.54
N ALA A 29 5.96 3.87 5.84
CA ALA A 29 5.24 4.74 4.90
C ALA A 29 6.07 5.01 3.63
N ALA A 30 7.36 5.34 3.79
CA ALA A 30 8.28 5.51 2.67
C ALA A 30 8.43 4.21 1.87
N SER A 31 8.60 3.07 2.55
CA SER A 31 8.73 1.76 1.89
C SER A 31 7.48 1.41 1.07
N VAL A 32 6.29 1.61 1.63
CA VAL A 32 5.01 1.36 0.93
C VAL A 32 4.86 2.28 -0.28
N LEU A 33 5.17 3.57 -0.13
CA LEU A 33 5.13 4.53 -1.24
C LEU A 33 6.10 4.13 -2.35
N THR A 34 7.34 3.79 -2.01
CA THR A 34 8.34 3.33 -2.98
C THR A 34 7.92 2.03 -3.65
N LEU A 35 7.40 1.06 -2.92
CA LEU A 35 6.88 -0.20 -3.46
C LEU A 35 5.70 0.03 -4.41
N ALA A 36 4.79 0.94 -4.09
CA ALA A 36 3.66 1.26 -4.95
C ALA A 36 4.12 1.90 -6.27
N VAL A 37 4.98 2.92 -6.19
CA VAL A 37 5.50 3.61 -7.39
C VAL A 37 6.34 2.68 -8.24
N SER A 38 7.33 1.99 -7.65
CA SER A 38 8.20 1.05 -8.37
C SER A 38 7.46 -0.19 -8.88
N GLY A 39 6.48 -0.70 -8.13
CA GLY A 39 5.64 -1.82 -8.55
C GLY A 39 4.77 -1.43 -9.75
N PHE A 40 4.24 -0.21 -9.74
CA PHE A 40 3.45 0.31 -10.86
C PHE A 40 4.30 0.50 -12.13
N THR A 41 5.54 0.98 -12.01
CA THR A 41 6.44 1.08 -13.18
C THR A 41 6.83 -0.29 -13.72
N ILE A 42 7.08 -1.28 -12.86
CA ILE A 42 7.30 -2.68 -13.26
C ILE A 42 6.07 -3.24 -13.99
N LEU A 43 4.86 -2.95 -13.50
CA LEU A 43 3.61 -3.37 -14.14
C LEU A 43 3.42 -2.68 -15.50
N MET A 44 3.77 -1.40 -15.64
CA MET A 44 3.75 -0.74 -16.94
C MET A 44 4.76 -1.35 -17.92
N ALA A 45 5.90 -1.85 -17.42
CA ALA A 45 6.88 -2.55 -18.24
C ALA A 45 6.34 -3.88 -18.78
N HIS A 46 5.69 -4.65 -17.93
CA HIS A 46 5.05 -5.92 -18.27
C HIS A 46 3.59 -5.92 -17.80
N PRO A 47 2.66 -5.34 -18.59
CA PRO A 47 1.26 -5.18 -18.20
C PRO A 47 0.45 -6.47 -18.39
N ARG A 48 1.10 -7.62 -18.21
CA ARG A 48 0.59 -8.97 -18.48
C ARG A 48 0.64 -9.77 -17.20
N LEU A 49 -0.51 -10.27 -16.77
CA LEU A 49 -0.66 -11.14 -15.61
C LEU A 49 -0.94 -12.54 -16.11
N TYR A 50 0.04 -13.40 -15.92
CA TYR A 50 -0.01 -14.80 -16.33
C TYR A 50 -0.67 -15.65 -15.23
N TRP A 51 -1.37 -16.69 -15.66
CA TRP A 51 -1.90 -17.72 -14.77
C TRP A 51 -1.65 -19.08 -15.39
N GLY A 52 -1.23 -20.05 -14.57
CA GLY A 52 -0.91 -21.40 -15.01
C GLY A 52 0.50 -21.84 -14.62
N ALA A 53 0.93 -22.98 -15.15
CA ALA A 53 2.22 -23.59 -14.81
C ALA A 53 3.43 -22.82 -15.38
N ILE A 54 3.21 -22.02 -16.43
CA ILE A 54 4.25 -21.29 -17.14
C ILE A 54 3.75 -19.87 -17.37
N GLY A 55 4.57 -18.86 -17.03
CA GLY A 55 4.27 -17.45 -17.27
C GLY A 55 5.41 -16.77 -18.01
N ASN A 56 5.30 -16.66 -19.33
CA ASN A 56 6.26 -15.94 -20.17
C ASN A 56 5.56 -15.33 -21.39
N ASP A 57 6.27 -14.50 -22.15
CA ASP A 57 5.70 -13.74 -23.27
C ASP A 57 5.12 -14.60 -24.41
N LEU A 58 5.48 -15.89 -24.48
CA LEU A 58 4.97 -16.87 -25.45
C LEU A 58 3.67 -17.53 -25.00
N THR A 59 3.25 -17.33 -23.76
CA THR A 59 2.01 -17.89 -23.21
C THR A 59 0.90 -16.83 -23.18
N PRO A 60 -0.37 -17.23 -23.36
CA PRO A 60 -1.48 -16.28 -23.25
C PRO A 60 -1.56 -15.74 -21.81
N ALA A 61 -1.60 -14.42 -21.67
CA ALA A 61 -1.84 -13.77 -20.38
C ALA A 61 -3.32 -13.94 -19.99
N LEU A 62 -3.59 -14.15 -18.70
CA LEU A 62 -4.96 -14.20 -18.18
C LEU A 62 -5.59 -12.81 -18.24
N LEU A 63 -4.82 -11.79 -17.84
CA LEU A 63 -5.24 -10.40 -17.85
C LEU A 63 -4.12 -9.54 -18.43
N GLU A 64 -4.46 -8.68 -19.38
CA GLU A 64 -3.56 -7.71 -19.96
C GLU A 64 -4.15 -6.31 -19.80
N LEU A 65 -3.39 -5.41 -19.17
CA LEU A 65 -3.88 -4.12 -18.69
C LEU A 65 -3.54 -2.99 -19.68
N PRO A 66 -4.49 -2.12 -20.06
CA PRO A 66 -4.26 -0.99 -20.96
C PRO A 66 -3.61 0.20 -20.23
N VAL A 67 -2.49 -0.05 -19.54
CA VAL A 67 -1.84 0.94 -18.65
C VAL A 67 -0.54 1.50 -19.21
N SER A 68 -0.04 0.98 -20.33
CA SER A 68 1.22 1.44 -20.94
C SER A 68 1.28 1.19 -22.44
N ARG A 69 2.31 1.74 -23.09
CA ARG A 69 2.67 1.46 -24.49
C ARG A 69 2.92 -0.03 -24.78
N ASN A 70 3.15 -0.84 -23.75
CA ASN A 70 3.41 -2.27 -23.90
C ASN A 70 2.13 -3.11 -23.93
N TYR A 71 0.95 -2.49 -23.82
CA TYR A 71 -0.33 -3.16 -23.99
C TYR A 71 -0.49 -3.67 -25.42
N ARG A 72 -0.67 -4.99 -25.59
CA ARG A 72 -0.88 -5.65 -26.89
C ARG A 72 0.17 -5.29 -27.95
N HIS A 73 1.41 -5.02 -27.54
CA HIS A 73 2.45 -4.71 -28.51
C HIS A 73 2.76 -5.94 -29.39
N GLY A 74 2.89 -5.75 -30.70
CA GLY A 74 3.42 -6.77 -31.60
C GLY A 74 4.91 -6.93 -31.31
N GLY A 75 5.28 -7.92 -30.49
CA GLY A 75 6.58 -7.99 -29.84
C GLY A 75 7.80 -8.24 -30.73
N TRP A 76 7.60 -8.26 -32.05
CA TRP A 76 8.61 -8.48 -33.06
C TRP A 76 8.34 -7.57 -34.26
N ALA A 77 9.38 -6.91 -34.75
CA ALA A 77 9.36 -6.25 -36.04
C ALA A 77 9.23 -7.28 -37.15
N VAL A 78 9.02 -6.81 -38.38
CA VAL A 78 9.07 -7.68 -39.56
C VAL A 78 10.41 -8.41 -39.58
N ALA A 79 10.37 -9.74 -39.73
CA ALA A 79 11.56 -10.56 -39.74
C ALA A 79 12.39 -10.23 -40.98
N THR A 80 13.66 -9.89 -40.78
CA THR A 80 14.58 -9.49 -41.83
C THR A 80 15.75 -10.46 -41.87
N GLN A 81 16.16 -10.85 -43.07
CA GLN A 81 17.36 -11.62 -43.30
C GLN A 81 18.58 -10.74 -42.99
N SER A 82 19.56 -11.27 -42.26
CA SER A 82 20.81 -10.52 -41.97
C SER A 82 21.59 -10.21 -43.24
N PHE A 83 21.50 -11.08 -44.26
CA PHE A 83 22.13 -10.90 -45.57
C PHE A 83 21.19 -11.29 -46.71
N PRO A 84 21.29 -10.68 -47.91
CA PRO A 84 20.39 -10.91 -49.04
C PRO A 84 20.39 -12.33 -49.63
N ASP A 85 21.36 -13.16 -49.27
CA ASP A 85 21.73 -14.37 -50.02
C ASP A 85 20.85 -15.61 -49.72
N GLY A 86 19.64 -15.42 -49.17
CA GLY A 86 18.61 -16.46 -48.99
C GLY A 86 18.91 -17.55 -47.95
N GLY A 87 20.17 -17.76 -47.57
CA GLY A 87 20.62 -18.72 -46.55
C GLY A 87 21.02 -18.09 -45.20
N SER A 88 20.86 -16.78 -45.06
CA SER A 88 21.28 -16.06 -43.85
C SER A 88 20.27 -16.17 -42.70
N ALA A 89 20.76 -15.96 -41.47
CA ALA A 89 19.91 -15.97 -40.29
C ALA A 89 18.76 -14.95 -40.44
N VAL A 90 17.54 -15.44 -40.26
CA VAL A 90 16.34 -14.60 -40.18
C VAL A 90 16.20 -14.14 -38.74
N SER A 91 16.17 -12.83 -38.52
CA SER A 91 16.01 -12.26 -37.18
C SER A 91 14.95 -11.17 -37.19
N ALA A 92 14.24 -11.01 -36.09
CA ALA A 92 13.34 -9.89 -35.85
C ALA A 92 13.81 -9.19 -34.58
N VAL A 93 13.89 -7.85 -34.62
CA VAL A 93 14.13 -7.07 -33.41
C VAL A 93 12.83 -6.92 -32.64
N ARG A 94 12.89 -6.84 -31.31
CA ARG A 94 11.70 -6.48 -30.53
C ARG A 94 11.32 -5.03 -30.81
N THR A 95 10.03 -4.77 -30.94
CA THR A 95 9.47 -3.41 -31.14
C THR A 95 9.51 -2.56 -29.87
N TYR A 96 9.96 -3.14 -28.75
CA TYR A 96 10.10 -2.50 -27.45
C TYR A 96 11.50 -2.79 -26.90
N GLY A 97 12.02 -1.87 -26.09
CA GLY A 97 13.30 -2.07 -25.42
C GLY A 97 13.24 -3.27 -24.50
N ILE A 98 14.15 -4.25 -24.68
CA ILE A 98 14.13 -5.55 -23.98
C ILE A 98 14.23 -5.43 -22.44
N LEU A 99 14.67 -4.27 -21.95
CA LEU A 99 14.74 -3.94 -20.52
C LEU A 99 13.76 -2.84 -20.09
N ASN A 100 13.01 -2.25 -21.03
CA ASN A 100 12.15 -1.06 -20.87
C ASN A 100 12.77 0.12 -20.08
N GLN A 101 14.08 0.06 -19.78
CA GLN A 101 14.86 0.93 -18.90
C GLN A 101 14.39 0.99 -17.42
N ASP A 102 13.60 0.01 -16.96
CA ASP A 102 13.02 0.00 -15.60
C ASP A 102 13.91 -0.72 -14.55
N GLY A 103 15.21 -0.84 -14.82
CA GLY A 103 16.17 -1.49 -13.91
C GLY A 103 16.20 -0.83 -12.53
N TRP A 104 16.11 0.50 -12.49
CA TRP A 104 16.04 1.30 -11.26
C TRP A 104 14.79 0.98 -10.43
N ALA A 105 13.67 0.66 -11.09
CA ALA A 105 12.42 0.35 -10.40
C ALA A 105 12.52 -0.99 -9.70
N ARG A 106 13.05 -2.03 -10.37
CA ARG A 106 13.26 -3.34 -9.73
C ARG A 106 14.20 -3.25 -8.54
N SER A 107 15.33 -2.55 -8.67
CA SER A 107 16.28 -2.43 -7.55
C SER A 107 15.68 -1.68 -6.36
N LEU A 108 14.99 -0.56 -6.59
CA LEU A 108 14.28 0.16 -5.53
C LEU A 108 13.14 -0.66 -4.91
N HIS A 109 12.43 -1.45 -5.71
CA HIS A 109 11.35 -2.30 -5.22
C HIS A 109 11.86 -3.34 -4.21
N PHE A 110 12.91 -4.08 -4.56
CA PHE A 110 13.51 -5.05 -3.65
C PHE A 110 14.14 -4.39 -2.42
N LEU A 111 14.80 -3.24 -2.59
CA LEU A 111 15.35 -2.48 -1.47
C LEU A 111 14.25 -2.04 -0.49
N ALA A 112 13.17 -1.44 -0.99
CA ALA A 112 12.04 -1.02 -0.18
C ALA A 112 11.30 -2.20 0.46
N ALA A 113 11.20 -3.34 -0.24
CA ALA A 113 10.65 -4.57 0.31
C ALA A 113 11.46 -5.03 1.54
N TRP A 114 12.80 -4.98 1.48
CA TRP A 114 13.63 -5.33 2.63
C TRP A 114 13.44 -4.39 3.82
N PHE A 115 13.36 -3.07 3.60
CA PHE A 115 13.06 -2.13 4.68
C PHE A 115 11.69 -2.39 5.31
N LEU A 116 10.67 -2.67 4.50
CA LEU A 116 9.33 -3.01 4.97
C LEU A 116 9.33 -4.31 5.77
N VAL A 117 9.96 -5.37 5.24
CA VAL A 117 10.01 -6.70 5.86
C VAL A 117 10.78 -6.66 7.17
N VAL A 118 11.97 -6.06 7.20
CA VAL A 118 12.79 -5.99 8.42
C VAL A 118 12.11 -5.14 9.49
N THR A 119 11.58 -3.97 9.11
CA THR A 119 10.88 -3.09 10.06
C THR A 119 9.59 -3.73 10.57
N GLY A 120 8.81 -4.34 9.67
CA GLY A 120 7.60 -5.08 10.01
C GLY A 120 7.88 -6.27 10.92
N ALA A 121 8.91 -7.06 10.62
CA ALA A 121 9.34 -8.19 11.45
C ALA A 121 9.79 -7.74 12.84
N ALA A 122 10.60 -6.67 12.93
CA ALA A 122 11.00 -6.11 14.23
C ALA A 122 9.80 -5.65 15.05
N TYR A 123 8.80 -5.01 14.41
CA TYR A 123 7.58 -4.56 15.07
C TYR A 123 6.71 -5.74 15.54
N LEU A 124 6.55 -6.76 14.70
CA LEU A 124 5.83 -7.99 15.04
C LEU A 124 6.50 -8.73 16.21
N LEU A 125 7.82 -8.90 16.17
CA LEU A 125 8.58 -9.53 17.25
C LEU A 125 8.43 -8.75 18.55
N ALA A 126 8.59 -7.41 18.50
CA ALA A 126 8.37 -6.56 19.66
C ALA A 126 6.95 -6.71 20.22
N GLY A 127 5.93 -6.76 19.36
CA GLY A 127 4.53 -6.96 19.76
C GLY A 127 4.24 -8.33 20.36
N ILE A 128 4.95 -9.38 19.92
CA ILE A 128 4.87 -10.74 20.48
C ILE A 128 5.54 -10.78 21.86
N PHE A 129 6.78 -10.29 21.98
CA PHE A 129 7.54 -10.32 23.25
C PHE A 129 6.94 -9.41 24.33
N THR A 130 6.32 -8.29 23.95
CA THR A 130 5.62 -7.41 24.89
C THR A 130 4.22 -7.92 25.26
N GLY A 131 3.72 -8.95 24.57
CA GLY A 131 2.36 -9.46 24.72
C GLY A 131 1.28 -8.50 24.20
N HIS A 132 1.66 -7.39 23.55
CA HIS A 132 0.75 -6.39 22.99
C HIS A 132 -0.20 -7.03 21.96
N LEU A 133 0.31 -7.94 21.12
CA LEU A 133 -0.53 -8.67 20.16
C LEU A 133 -1.67 -9.44 20.82
N ARG A 134 -1.41 -10.10 21.97
CA ARG A 134 -2.45 -10.86 22.70
C ARG A 134 -3.38 -9.97 23.52
N ARG A 135 -2.90 -8.83 24.01
CA ARG A 135 -3.68 -7.95 24.89
C ARG A 135 -4.60 -7.02 24.12
N ASP A 136 -4.17 -6.55 22.95
CA ASP A 136 -4.86 -5.46 22.23
C ASP A 136 -5.37 -5.83 20.82
N LEU A 137 -4.78 -6.84 20.16
CA LEU A 137 -5.18 -7.24 18.80
C LEU A 137 -6.08 -8.47 18.72
N VAL A 138 -6.08 -9.33 19.75
CA VAL A 138 -6.98 -10.50 19.81
C VAL A 138 -8.25 -10.10 20.56
N PRO A 139 -9.41 -9.98 19.89
CA PRO A 139 -10.67 -9.74 20.57
C PRO A 139 -10.93 -10.85 21.57
N ARG A 140 -11.38 -10.51 22.78
CA ARG A 140 -11.76 -11.54 23.76
C ARG A 140 -12.84 -12.43 23.12
N THR A 141 -12.75 -13.74 23.30
CA THR A 141 -13.64 -14.73 22.64
C THR A 141 -15.13 -14.46 22.88
N GLY A 142 -15.51 -13.73 23.93
CA GLY A 142 -16.89 -13.27 24.18
C GLY A 142 -17.35 -12.04 23.38
N GLU A 143 -16.44 -11.30 22.76
CA GLU A 143 -16.74 -10.10 21.94
C GLU A 143 -17.04 -10.46 20.48
N LEU A 144 -16.59 -11.64 20.00
CA LEU A 144 -16.85 -12.18 18.67
C LEU A 144 -18.22 -12.87 18.53
N THR A 145 -19.15 -12.62 19.46
CA THR A 145 -20.50 -13.19 19.34
C THR A 145 -21.21 -12.56 18.14
N ARG A 146 -21.69 -13.37 17.20
CA ARG A 146 -22.36 -12.96 15.94
C ARG A 146 -23.43 -11.88 16.15
N GLN A 147 -24.16 -11.92 17.27
CA GLN A 147 -25.16 -10.92 17.65
C GLN A 147 -24.56 -9.53 17.93
N ARG A 148 -23.38 -9.44 18.55
CA ARG A 148 -22.71 -8.16 18.83
C ARG A 148 -22.13 -7.52 17.56
N LEU A 149 -21.58 -8.36 16.67
CA LEU A 149 -21.15 -7.93 15.34
C LEU A 149 -22.33 -7.39 14.51
N TRP A 150 -23.49 -8.07 14.57
CA TRP A 150 -24.70 -7.62 13.87
C TRP A 150 -25.25 -6.31 14.43
N ASN A 151 -25.28 -6.17 15.76
CA ASN A 151 -25.73 -4.95 16.44
C ASN A 151 -24.78 -3.76 16.23
N ASP A 152 -23.46 -3.96 16.18
CA ASP A 152 -22.49 -2.89 15.88
C ASP A 152 -22.58 -2.46 14.39
N LEU A 153 -22.81 -3.40 13.47
CA LEU A 153 -22.99 -3.09 12.06
C LEU A 153 -24.33 -2.38 11.81
N SER A 154 -25.39 -2.77 12.51
CA SER A 154 -26.70 -2.12 12.40
C SER A 154 -26.75 -0.74 13.07
N SER A 155 -26.06 -0.56 14.20
CA SER A 155 -25.98 0.73 14.91
C SER A 155 -25.18 1.76 14.10
N ARG A 156 -24.10 1.35 13.41
CA ARG A 156 -23.32 2.23 12.52
C ARG A 156 -24.08 2.65 11.26
N ARG A 157 -25.02 1.82 10.80
CA ARG A 157 -25.96 2.16 9.72
C ARG A 157 -27.00 3.17 10.18
N GLN A 158 -27.37 3.16 11.46
CA GLN A 158 -28.22 4.17 12.09
C GLN A 158 -27.43 5.37 12.59
N ARG A 159 -26.58 5.97 11.75
CA ARG A 159 -26.24 7.38 11.95
C ARG A 159 -27.46 8.21 11.58
N LYS A 160 -28.43 8.28 12.49
CA LYS A 160 -29.28 9.47 12.59
C LYS A 160 -28.33 10.60 12.95
N ILE A 161 -27.88 11.35 11.95
CA ILE A 161 -27.35 12.69 12.17
C ILE A 161 -28.48 13.40 12.92
N ARG A 162 -28.34 13.56 14.24
CA ARG A 162 -29.25 14.45 14.97
C ARG A 162 -29.01 15.81 14.33
N ALA A 163 -29.99 16.29 13.55
CA ALA A 163 -30.03 17.68 13.16
C ALA A 163 -29.86 18.48 14.46
N ALA A 164 -28.91 19.42 14.46
CA ALA A 164 -28.61 20.23 15.62
C ALA A 164 -29.88 21.02 16.01
N ALA A 165 -30.63 20.49 16.96
CA ALA A 165 -31.73 21.20 17.59
C ALA A 165 -31.08 22.18 18.59
N GLY A 166 -30.90 23.42 18.15
CA GLY A 166 -30.52 24.56 18.99
C GLY A 166 -29.02 24.65 19.28
N GLY A 167 -28.23 25.13 18.31
CA GLY A 167 -26.95 25.74 18.61
C GLY A 167 -27.17 27.16 19.20
N PRO A 168 -26.36 27.61 20.18
CA PRO A 168 -26.45 28.97 20.71
C PRO A 168 -26.26 30.03 19.62
N PRO A 169 -26.87 31.21 19.74
CA PRO A 169 -26.83 32.24 18.69
C PRO A 169 -25.43 32.84 18.61
N TYR A 170 -24.62 32.35 17.68
CA TYR A 170 -23.37 33.02 17.30
C TYR A 170 -23.74 34.17 16.37
N GLY A 171 -23.77 35.38 16.92
CA GLY A 171 -23.89 36.61 16.15
C GLY A 171 -22.73 36.78 15.17
N LEU A 172 -23.05 37.31 13.99
CA LEU A 172 -22.20 37.41 12.81
C LEU A 172 -21.19 38.57 12.84
N VAL A 173 -20.86 39.14 14.00
CA VAL A 173 -19.88 40.24 14.10
C VAL A 173 -19.18 40.22 15.45
N GLN A 174 -17.93 39.76 15.48
CA GLN A 174 -16.87 40.29 16.34
C GLN A 174 -15.49 39.96 15.75
#